data_AF-A0A6A4I0Y0-F1
#
_entry.id   AF-A0A6A4I0Y0-F1
#
_cell.length_a   1.000
_cell.length_b   1.000
_cell.length_c   1.000
_cell.angle_alpha   90.00
_cell.angle_beta   90.00
_cell.angle_gamma   90.00
#
_symmetry.space_group_name_H-M   'P 1'
#
loop_
_entity.id
_entity.type
_entity.pdbx_description
1 polymer ?
#
loop_
_entity_poly.entity_id
_entity_poly.type
_entity_poly.pdbx_seq_one_letter_code
_entity_poly.pdbx_strand_id
1 'polypeptide(L)'
;MTTVADLQQAIFRLYEARLAQVNLHGSKQRIQQESLVQEVMEYLQAELDSTRETKSNDGHPFFGTTGVYYKKCLRTLRQLSVTYKVLPTSLVMCNVKSDGRPAVGGGGLSEIYHGTMVEQRVCIKVP
;
A
#
# COMPACT_ATOMS: atom_id res chain seq x y z
N MET A 1 18.30 0.39 3.08
CA MET A 1 17.42 0.51 4.26
C MET A 1 17.02 1.97 4.39
N THR A 2 15.74 2.27 4.22
CA THR A 2 15.16 3.59 4.48
C THR A 2 14.76 3.68 5.94
N THR A 3 15.04 4.81 6.58
CA THR A 3 15.00 4.99 8.03
C THR A 3 13.75 5.75 8.48
N VAL A 4 13.43 5.71 9.78
CA VAL A 4 12.34 6.51 10.39
C VAL A 4 12.49 8.01 10.10
N ALA A 5 13.72 8.51 9.97
CA ALA A 5 14.01 9.89 9.61
C ALA A 5 13.52 10.23 8.19
N ASP A 6 13.64 9.29 7.25
CA ASP A 6 13.16 9.48 5.87
C ASP A 6 11.63 9.58 5.83
N LEU A 7 10.93 8.74 6.59
CA LEU A 7 9.47 8.82 6.73
C LEU A 7 9.03 10.15 7.35
N GLN A 8 9.71 10.61 8.41
CA GLN A 8 9.41 11.90 9.04
C GLN A 8 9.60 13.06 8.06
N GLN A 9 10.68 13.03 7.28
CA GLN A 9 10.98 14.04 6.28
C GLN A 9 9.95 14.04 5.14
N ALA A 10 9.49 12.86 4.69
CA ALA A 10 8.46 12.73 3.66
C ALA A 10 7.09 13.23 4.14
N ILE A 11 6.70 12.92 5.39
CA ILE A 11 5.49 13.44 6.01
C ILE A 11 5.54 14.97 6.12
N PHE A 12 6.68 15.53 6.53
CA PHE A 12 6.87 16.98 6.62
C PHE A 12 6.71 17.64 5.25
N ARG A 13 7.33 17.09 4.20
CA ARG A 13 7.17 17.58 2.82
C ARG A 13 5.73 17.52 2.34
N LEU A 14 5.01 16.45 2.67
CA LEU A 14 3.60 16.31 2.31
C LEU A 14 2.73 17.37 3.00
N TYR A 15 3.04 17.69 4.26
CA TYR A 15 2.35 18.75 4.99
C TYR A 15 2.58 20.14 4.37
N GLU A 16 3.84 20.48 4.09
CA GLU A 16 4.19 21.74 3.41
C GLU A 16 3.56 21.86 2.02
N ALA A 17 3.59 20.78 1.23
CA ALA A 17 2.94 20.74 -0.09
C ALA A 17 1.43 21.00 0.00
N ARG A 18 0.77 20.43 1.02
CA ARG A 18 -0.66 20.64 1.27
C ARG A 18 -0.97 22.09 1.66
N LEU A 19 -0.12 22.73 2.48
CA LEU A 19 -0.27 24.14 2.82
C LEU A 19 -0.10 25.04 1.59
N ALA A 20 0.87 24.72 0.73
CA ALA A 20 1.11 25.47 -0.51
C ALA A 20 -0.03 25.33 -1.54
N GLN A 21 -0.75 24.20 -1.57
CA GLN A 21 -1.90 23.98 -2.46
C GLN A 21 -3.13 24.82 -2.11
N VAL A 22 -3.27 25.28 -0.87
CA VAL A 22 -4.36 26.20 -0.48
C VAL A 22 -4.23 27.55 -1.20
N ASN A 23 -3.04 27.87 -1.74
CA ASN A 23 -2.72 29.20 -2.27
C ASN A 23 -2.60 29.30 -3.80
N LEU A 24 -2.61 28.22 -4.60
CA LEU A 24 -2.63 28.28 -6.08
C LEU A 24 -3.01 26.91 -6.71
N HIS A 25 -3.76 26.92 -7.83
CA HIS A 25 -4.29 25.73 -8.50
C HIS A 25 -3.49 25.40 -9.79
N GLY A 26 -2.30 24.80 -9.64
CA GLY A 26 -1.45 24.41 -10.77
C GLY A 26 -1.35 22.88 -10.96
N SER A 27 -1.44 22.40 -12.20
CA SER A 27 -1.30 20.97 -12.57
C SER A 27 0.05 20.36 -12.13
N LYS A 28 1.13 21.13 -12.16
CA LYS A 28 2.47 20.71 -11.70
C LYS A 28 2.52 20.39 -10.20
N GLN A 29 1.74 21.12 -9.39
CA GLN A 29 1.67 20.95 -7.93
C GLN A 29 0.91 19.67 -7.54
N ARG A 30 -0.06 19.27 -8.38
CA ARG A 30 -0.82 18.03 -8.20
C ARG A 30 0.06 16.78 -8.46
N ILE A 31 0.87 16.78 -9.52
CA ILE A 31 1.80 15.68 -9.83
C ILE A 31 2.84 15.50 -8.71
N GLN A 32 3.40 16.60 -8.19
CA GLN A 32 4.36 16.54 -7.08
C GLN A 32 3.72 15.97 -5.81
N GLN A 33 2.47 16.35 -5.51
CA GLN A 33 1.77 15.81 -4.35
C GLN A 33 1.47 14.32 -4.50
N GLU A 34 1.03 13.86 -5.67
CA GLU A 34 0.81 12.43 -5.92
C GLU A 34 2.10 11.61 -5.71
N SER A 35 3.25 12.11 -6.21
CA SER A 35 4.55 11.48 -5.98
C SER A 35 4.95 11.43 -4.49
N LEU A 36 4.71 12.50 -3.74
CA LEU A 36 5.03 12.55 -2.30
C LEU A 36 4.12 11.61 -1.48
N VAL A 37 2.83 11.55 -1.82
CA VAL A 37 1.91 10.61 -1.19
C VAL A 37 2.36 9.18 -1.46
N GLN A 38 2.77 8.89 -2.70
CA GLN A 38 3.27 7.56 -3.07
C GLN A 38 4.48 7.16 -2.23
N GLU A 39 5.45 8.07 -2.06
CA GLU A 39 6.63 7.85 -1.23
C GLU A 39 6.26 7.54 0.24
N VAL A 40 5.37 8.33 0.83
CA VAL A 40 4.89 8.09 2.21
C VAL A 40 4.16 6.75 2.32
N MET A 41 3.35 6.40 1.32
CA MET A 41 2.61 5.13 1.28
C MET A 41 3.55 3.92 1.23
N GLU A 42 4.65 4.01 0.47
CA GLU A 42 5.69 2.97 0.43
C GLU A 42 6.40 2.81 1.77
N TYR A 43 6.74 3.91 2.44
CA TYR A 43 7.34 3.83 3.77
C TYR A 43 6.41 3.17 4.79
N LEU A 44 5.14 3.57 4.82
CA LEU A 44 4.16 2.95 5.70
C LEU A 44 3.98 1.46 5.41
N GLN A 45 4.02 1.05 4.15
CA GLN A 45 3.94 -0.34 3.76
C GLN A 45 5.17 -1.12 4.25
N ALA A 46 6.39 -0.60 4.02
CA ALA A 46 7.63 -1.22 4.49
C ALA A 46 7.66 -1.40 6.02
N GLU A 47 7.19 -0.41 6.78
CA GLU A 47 7.06 -0.51 8.25
C GLU A 47 6.08 -1.59 8.68
N LEU A 48 4.94 -1.71 7.98
CA LEU A 48 3.94 -2.75 8.26
C LEU A 48 4.48 -4.16 7.98
N ASP A 49 5.27 -4.32 6.93
CA ASP A 49 5.89 -5.60 6.55
C ASP A 49 7.00 -5.98 7.54
N SER A 50 7.88 -5.03 7.90
CA SER A 50 8.93 -5.23 8.92
C SER A 50 8.35 -5.65 10.28
N THR A 51 7.26 -5.00 10.71
CA THR A 51 6.56 -5.34 11.97
C THR A 51 5.88 -6.71 11.91
N ARG A 52 5.63 -7.24 10.70
CA ARG A 52 5.02 -8.57 10.51
C ARG A 52 6.08 -9.67 10.55
N GLU A 53 7.28 -9.44 10.04
CA GLU A 53 8.39 -10.40 10.10
C GLU A 53 8.89 -10.64 11.53
N THR A 54 8.84 -9.61 12.38
CA THR A 54 9.17 -9.71 13.81
C THR A 54 8.22 -10.62 14.61
N LYS A 55 7.07 -11.01 14.04
CA LYS A 55 6.06 -11.86 14.70
C LYS A 55 6.34 -13.36 14.64
N SER A 56 7.32 -13.83 13.86
CA SER A 56 7.44 -15.28 13.61
C SER A 56 7.89 -16.11 14.83
N ASN A 57 8.36 -15.50 15.92
CA ASN A 57 8.90 -16.23 17.07
C ASN A 57 8.02 -16.28 18.32
N ASP A 58 7.11 -15.32 18.55
CA ASP A 58 6.35 -15.27 19.81
C ASP A 58 4.85 -15.05 19.56
N GLY A 59 4.06 -16.09 19.80
CA GLY A 59 2.60 -16.16 19.57
C GLY A 59 1.75 -15.26 20.47
N HIS A 60 2.22 -14.08 20.87
CA HIS A 60 1.49 -13.18 21.74
C HIS A 60 0.57 -12.22 20.95
N PRO A 61 -0.72 -12.12 21.30
CA PRO A 61 -1.64 -11.20 20.64
C PRO A 61 -1.22 -9.77 20.97
N PHE A 62 -0.62 -9.07 19.99
CA PHE A 62 -0.71 -7.63 19.72
C PHE A 62 -1.01 -6.66 20.89
N PHE A 63 -0.45 -6.90 22.07
CA PHE A 63 -0.62 -6.10 23.27
C PHE A 63 0.74 -5.47 23.56
N GLY A 64 0.83 -4.16 23.39
CA GLY A 64 2.08 -3.41 23.54
C GLY A 64 2.22 -2.26 22.54
N THR A 65 3.30 -1.50 22.69
CA THR A 65 3.66 -0.34 21.86
C THR A 65 3.76 -0.68 20.37
N THR A 66 4.30 -1.85 20.03
CA THR A 66 4.39 -2.37 18.65
C THR A 66 3.01 -2.55 18.01
N GLY A 67 2.04 -3.03 18.78
CA GLY A 67 0.68 -3.18 18.28
C GLY A 67 0.01 -1.83 18.01
N VAL A 68 0.18 -0.89 18.94
CA VAL A 68 -0.31 0.49 18.76
C VAL A 68 0.34 1.14 17.54
N TYR A 69 1.64 0.95 17.34
CA TYR A 69 2.38 1.48 16.19
C TYR A 69 1.87 0.91 14.86
N TYR A 70 1.76 -0.42 14.73
CA TYR A 70 1.22 -1.04 13.52
C TYR A 70 -0.21 -0.56 13.20
N LYS A 71 -1.08 -0.45 14.20
CA LYS A 71 -2.44 0.11 14.00
C LYS A 71 -2.40 1.56 13.51
N LYS A 72 -1.46 2.38 14.00
CA LYS A 72 -1.27 3.74 13.53
C LYS A 72 -0.82 3.76 12.06
N CYS A 73 0.21 3.00 11.70
CA CYS A 73 0.69 2.92 10.31
C CYS A 73 -0.43 2.48 9.36
N LEU A 74 -1.18 1.44 9.71
CA LEU A 74 -2.29 0.94 8.90
C LEU A 74 -3.42 1.97 8.77
N ARG A 75 -3.76 2.68 9.86
CA ARG A 75 -4.78 3.74 9.82
C ARG A 75 -4.34 4.89 8.92
N THR A 76 -3.09 5.33 9.02
CA THR A 76 -2.54 6.40 8.18
C THR A 76 -2.53 6.00 6.72
N LEU A 77 -2.07 4.79 6.39
CA LEU A 77 -2.06 4.26 5.03
C LEU A 77 -3.47 4.25 4.43
N ARG A 78 -4.47 3.78 5.18
CA ARG A 78 -5.88 3.81 4.75
C ARG A 78 -6.39 5.23 4.51
N GLN A 79 -6.06 6.16 5.41
CA GLN A 79 -6.51 7.55 5.28
C GLN A 79 -5.90 8.22 4.04
N LEU A 80 -4.61 8.01 3.79
CA LEU A 80 -3.94 8.52 2.59
C LEU A 80 -4.54 7.91 1.32
N SER A 81 -4.80 6.61 1.31
CA SER A 81 -5.43 5.93 0.17
C SER A 81 -6.83 6.48 -0.14
N VAL A 82 -7.67 6.69 0.87
CA VAL A 82 -9.02 7.24 0.67
C VAL A 82 -8.96 8.70 0.19
N THR A 83 -8.04 9.49 0.74
CA THR A 83 -7.90 10.93 0.49
C THR A 83 -7.36 11.19 -0.92
N TYR A 84 -6.31 10.48 -1.33
CA TYR A 84 -5.60 10.74 -2.58
C TYR A 84 -5.92 9.72 -3.68
N LYS A 85 -6.72 8.69 -3.39
CA LYS A 85 -7.11 7.64 -4.34
C LYS A 85 -5.91 6.87 -4.94
N VAL A 86 -4.85 6.74 -4.14
CA VAL A 86 -3.64 5.99 -4.52
C VAL A 86 -3.43 4.80 -3.58
N LEU A 87 -2.68 3.82 -4.06
CA LEU A 87 -2.22 2.67 -3.29
C LEU A 87 -0.69 2.61 -3.37
N PRO A 88 -0.01 2.03 -2.36
CA PRO A 88 1.40 1.75 -2.48
C PRO A 88 1.61 0.88 -3.72
N THR A 89 2.57 1.23 -4.55
CA THR A 89 3.00 0.50 -5.75
C THR A 89 3.48 -0.90 -5.39
N SER A 90 4.03 -1.09 -4.19
CA SER A 90 4.34 -2.42 -3.63
C SER A 90 3.12 -3.33 -3.45
N LEU A 91 1.90 -2.77 -3.35
CA LEU A 91 0.65 -3.54 -3.33
C LEU A 91 0.04 -3.77 -4.72
N VAL A 92 0.62 -3.19 -5.77
CA VAL A 92 0.14 -3.33 -7.14
C VAL A 92 0.84 -4.51 -7.80
N MET A 93 0.09 -5.57 -8.09
CA MET A 93 0.58 -6.68 -8.91
C MET A 93 0.49 -6.30 -10.39
N CYS A 94 1.64 -6.28 -11.06
CA CYS A 94 1.75 -6.02 -12.50
C CYS A 94 1.89 -7.32 -13.29
N ASN A 95 1.63 -7.26 -14.61
CA ASN A 95 1.85 -8.37 -15.54
C ASN A 95 1.06 -9.66 -15.20
N VAL A 96 -0.09 -9.51 -14.55
CA VAL A 96 -1.03 -10.61 -14.33
C VAL A 96 -1.86 -10.79 -15.59
N LYS A 97 -1.78 -11.98 -16.19
CA LYS A 97 -2.58 -12.38 -17.36
C LYS A 97 -3.48 -13.54 -16.95
N SER A 98 -4.75 -13.48 -17.33
CA SER A 98 -5.65 -14.62 -17.24
C SER A 98 -5.43 -15.51 -18.46
N ASP A 99 -5.32 -16.82 -18.25
CA ASP A 99 -5.09 -17.81 -19.31
C ASP A 99 -6.37 -18.11 -20.12
N GLY A 100 -7.48 -17.42 -19.83
CA GLY A 100 -8.75 -17.50 -20.57
C GLY A 100 -9.88 -18.23 -19.83
N ARG A 101 -10.94 -18.59 -20.57
CA ARG A 101 -12.12 -19.33 -20.07
C ARG A 101 -11.95 -20.84 -20.31
N PRO A 102 -12.56 -21.71 -19.47
CA PRO A 102 -13.49 -21.43 -18.37
C PRO A 102 -12.80 -21.17 -17.03
N ALA A 103 -13.54 -20.56 -16.09
CA ALA A 103 -13.14 -20.52 -14.68
C ALA A 103 -12.88 -21.94 -14.17
N VAL A 104 -11.82 -22.12 -13.38
CA VAL A 104 -11.41 -23.43 -12.85
C VAL A 104 -12.10 -23.78 -11.53
N GLY A 105 -12.75 -22.79 -10.94
CA GLY A 105 -13.59 -22.92 -9.76
C GLY A 105 -14.30 -21.61 -9.51
N GLY A 106 -15.29 -21.64 -8.63
CA GLY A 106 -16.06 -20.44 -8.31
C GLY A 106 -17.27 -20.76 -7.45
N GLY A 107 -17.82 -19.71 -6.84
CA GLY A 107 -19.02 -19.74 -6.03
C GLY A 107 -19.59 -18.33 -5.90
N GLY A 108 -20.64 -18.15 -5.09
CA GLY A 108 -21.48 -16.94 -5.10
C GLY A 108 -20.83 -15.57 -4.82
N LEU A 109 -19.51 -15.49 -4.59
CA LEU A 109 -18.79 -14.23 -4.30
C LEU A 109 -17.52 -14.03 -5.15
N SER A 110 -17.18 -14.97 -6.04
CA SER A 110 -16.00 -14.84 -6.91
C SER A 110 -15.85 -16.03 -7.86
N GLU A 111 -15.24 -15.78 -9.01
CA GLU A 111 -14.72 -16.79 -9.93
C GLU A 111 -13.20 -16.90 -9.81
N ILE A 112 -12.66 -18.11 -10.00
CA ILE A 112 -11.23 -18.39 -9.97
C ILE A 112 -10.78 -18.78 -11.37
N TYR A 113 -9.75 -18.11 -11.86
CA TYR A 113 -9.16 -18.32 -13.17
C TYR A 113 -7.72 -18.79 -13.06
N HIS A 114 -7.27 -19.58 -14.03
CA HIS A 114 -5.83 -19.74 -14.23
C HIS A 114 -5.23 -18.45 -14.78
N GLY A 115 -3.99 -18.20 -14.40
CA GLY A 115 -3.25 -17.11 -14.96
C GLY A 115 -1.75 -17.29 -14.81
N THR A 116 -1.06 -16.31 -15.36
CA THR A 116 0.38 -16.17 -15.29
C THR A 116 0.72 -14.79 -14.75
N MET A 117 1.68 -14.74 -13.84
CA MET A 117 2.29 -13.51 -13.37
C MET A 117 3.78 -13.58 -13.70
N VAL A 118 4.20 -12.79 -14.68
CA VAL A 118 5.53 -12.92 -15.29
C VAL A 118 5.69 -14.35 -15.87
N GLU A 119 6.43 -15.24 -15.21
CA GLU A 119 6.65 -16.64 -15.63
C GLU A 119 6.04 -17.65 -14.64
N GLN A 120 5.44 -17.18 -13.55
CA GLN A 120 4.85 -18.04 -12.53
C GLN A 120 3.37 -18.29 -12.82
N ARG A 121 2.95 -19.56 -12.79
CA ARG A 121 1.53 -19.92 -12.82
C ARG A 121 0.87 -19.53 -11.51
N VAL A 122 -0.27 -18.85 -11.60
CA VAL A 122 -1.04 -18.36 -10.46
C VAL A 122 -2.53 -18.69 -10.64
N CYS A 123 -3.29 -18.57 -9.56
CA CYS A 123 -4.75 -18.54 -9.61
C CYS A 123 -5.22 -17.12 -9.33
N ILE A 124 -6.05 -16.57 -10.21
CA ILE A 124 -6.60 -15.22 -10.09
C ILE A 124 -8.02 -15.35 -9.56
N LYS A 125 -8.28 -14.81 -8.37
CA LYS A 125 -9.63 -14.74 -7.80
C LYS A 125 -10.23 -13.39 -8.13
N VAL A 126 -11.27 -13.39 -8.96
CA VAL A 126 -11.99 -12.19 -9.38
C VAL A 126 -13.30 -12.14 -8.58
N PRO A 127 -13.55 -11.10 -7.76
CA PRO A 127 -14.82 -10.90 -7.06
C PRO A 127 -16.02 -10.82 -8.02
#